data_AF-A0A8J2MS65-F1
#
_entry.id   AF-A0A8J2MS65-F1
#
_cell.length_a   1.000
_cell.length_b   1.000
_cell.length_c   1.000
_cell.angle_alpha   90.00
_cell.angle_beta   90.00
_cell.angle_gamma   90.00
#
_symmetry.space_group_name_H-M   'P 1'
#
loop_
_entity.id
_entity.type
_entity.pdbx_description
1 polymer ?
#
loop_
_entity_poly.entity_id
_entity_poly.type
_entity_poly.pdbx_seq_one_letter_code
_entity_poly.pdbx_strand_id
1 'polypeptide(L)'
;MQVAVFVRWANSLAGGTVRELSDIVDTKFLSIFVQLITGDSFISSGSRIQDISNALRLIDSDECFSQINISELIDGNPRVICSIVWQLIQVFWRRFAPADVRDQKMVEALKDWCAERAQRFGVQINDFISSWRDGYALNAILLSYNPELFNMNQIKDMRAVDRIEHAMSLAKRDFSTPRLLQPKDFSSEHLDKKSVVCYLMVLYLSLLTEVPSSESELEPQPFEQPTESLESSKSSQSSMITRQKIAVKSNSQSMIDSVSSSGETIQTEIEYPLETNLEQIPSTSSSRRQSQQTSENFEIQSCKSSTSSQKSARRHGKSMEETIVEFEECLEHVLAWLLEAEEQANCMKSIEKDDVELVKSLFKEHEMFMQSLTESQDGVGRVLHRGQQLVQKMEEEEAAAIVSQLLMVNTKWERIREISMLRQNQLQHCLNSIQIEQLESIRKWLDSMEEEIKNAPPLTMNGNEIRQLIDTHAAIQNRIENEQKIVRGLSTFVAVVDESDSHFSYENLEKLLQSVGQRWMNVCEWAEMRARQLNGLSELIPQYTSAYHKILESLDNWEGVS
;
A
#
# COMPACT_ATOMS: atom_id res chain seq x y z
N MET A 1 -0.50 13.29 0.71
CA MET A 1 0.96 13.27 0.47
C MET A 1 1.34 12.57 -0.83
N GLN A 2 0.95 11.30 -1.04
CA GLN A 2 1.25 10.50 -2.24
C GLN A 2 0.99 11.23 -3.57
N VAL A 3 -0.18 11.86 -3.72
CA VAL A 3 -0.54 12.64 -4.91
C VAL A 3 0.50 13.70 -5.26
N ALA A 4 0.99 14.45 -4.27
CA ALA A 4 1.98 15.51 -4.48
C ALA A 4 3.34 14.94 -4.93
N VAL A 5 3.72 13.76 -4.41
CA VAL A 5 4.95 13.07 -4.82
C VAL A 5 4.86 12.61 -6.27
N PHE A 6 3.73 12.01 -6.65
CA PHE A 6 3.49 11.57 -8.02
C PHE A 6 3.47 12.72 -9.01
N VAL A 7 2.83 13.85 -8.67
CA VAL A 7 2.86 15.06 -9.50
C VAL A 7 4.28 15.62 -9.62
N ARG A 8 5.06 15.66 -8.54
CA ARG A 8 6.46 16.11 -8.59
C ARG A 8 7.35 15.15 -9.39
N TRP A 9 7.11 13.85 -9.28
CA TRP A 9 7.81 12.84 -10.08
C TRP A 9 7.51 13.04 -11.56
N ALA A 10 6.25 13.14 -11.94
CA ALA A 10 5.84 13.42 -13.31
C ALA A 10 6.45 14.73 -13.83
N ASN A 11 6.47 15.79 -13.01
CA ASN A 11 7.12 17.05 -13.37
C ASN A 11 8.63 16.95 -13.54
N SER A 12 9.30 16.05 -12.82
CA SER A 12 10.73 15.80 -13.03
C SER A 12 11.03 15.21 -14.41
N LEU A 13 10.05 14.54 -15.02
CA LEU A 13 10.14 13.99 -16.38
C LEU A 13 9.67 15.00 -17.44
N ALA A 14 8.58 15.73 -17.15
CA ALA A 14 7.87 16.56 -18.12
C ALA A 14 8.12 18.08 -17.98
N GLY A 15 9.16 18.48 -17.22
CA GLY A 15 9.61 19.87 -17.14
C GLY A 15 8.62 20.84 -16.47
N GLY A 16 7.81 20.38 -15.51
CA GLY A 16 6.90 21.26 -14.76
C GLY A 16 5.51 21.48 -15.38
N THR A 17 5.12 20.68 -16.37
CA THR A 17 3.84 20.81 -17.09
C THR A 17 2.62 20.25 -16.33
N VAL A 18 2.83 19.39 -15.34
CA VAL A 18 1.79 18.67 -14.59
C VAL A 18 1.38 19.49 -13.36
N ARG A 19 0.11 19.85 -13.23
CA ARG A 19 -0.41 20.65 -12.10
C ARG A 19 -1.22 19.79 -11.14
N GLU A 20 -1.97 18.85 -11.69
CA GLU A 20 -2.84 17.95 -10.96
C GLU A 20 -2.57 16.49 -11.33
N LEU A 21 -3.10 15.57 -10.53
CA LEU A 21 -2.89 14.13 -10.71
C LEU A 21 -3.44 13.64 -12.07
N SER A 22 -4.58 14.19 -12.50
CA SER A 22 -5.23 13.93 -13.79
C SER A 22 -4.37 14.28 -14.99
N ASP A 23 -3.48 15.28 -14.88
CA ASP A 23 -2.60 15.68 -15.99
C ASP A 23 -1.61 14.56 -16.36
N ILE A 24 -1.27 13.67 -15.42
CA ILE A 24 -0.33 12.55 -15.64
C ILE A 24 -0.94 11.51 -16.58
N VAL A 25 -2.26 11.39 -16.60
CA VAL A 25 -2.97 10.44 -17.48
C VAL A 25 -3.57 11.12 -18.70
N ASP A 26 -3.28 12.41 -18.90
CA ASP A 26 -3.67 13.13 -20.09
C ASP A 26 -2.70 12.87 -21.25
N THR A 27 -3.19 13.05 -22.47
CA THR A 27 -2.43 12.74 -23.69
C THR A 27 -1.12 13.51 -23.80
N LYS A 28 -1.04 14.71 -23.20
CA LYS A 28 0.18 15.52 -23.17
C LYS A 28 1.31 14.84 -22.40
N PHE A 29 1.05 14.43 -21.16
CA PHE A 29 2.06 13.74 -20.36
C PHE A 29 2.34 12.35 -20.91
N LEU A 30 1.30 11.60 -21.28
CA LEU A 30 1.47 10.25 -21.83
C LEU A 30 2.28 10.25 -23.12
N SER A 31 2.16 11.27 -23.98
CA SER A 31 3.01 11.41 -25.17
C SER A 31 4.49 11.55 -24.81
N ILE A 32 4.82 12.40 -23.83
CA ILE A 32 6.19 12.55 -23.31
C ILE A 32 6.67 11.22 -22.72
N PHE A 33 5.82 10.54 -21.96
CA PHE A 33 6.17 9.29 -21.30
C PHE A 33 6.35 8.13 -22.29
N VAL A 34 5.50 8.00 -23.31
CA VAL A 34 5.67 7.05 -24.42
C VAL A 34 7.03 7.27 -25.08
N GLN A 35 7.33 8.51 -25.47
CA GLN A 35 8.61 8.84 -26.10
C GLN A 35 9.80 8.51 -25.20
N LEU A 36 9.67 8.71 -23.89
CA LEU A 36 10.71 8.38 -22.92
C LEU A 36 10.94 6.86 -22.80
N ILE A 37 9.88 6.06 -22.86
CA ILE A 37 9.95 4.59 -22.69
C ILE A 37 10.35 3.90 -23.99
N THR A 38 9.70 4.22 -25.10
CA THR A 38 9.89 3.53 -26.38
C THR A 38 10.94 4.19 -27.28
N GLY A 39 11.15 5.50 -27.12
CA GLY A 39 11.96 6.31 -28.04
C GLY A 39 11.18 6.85 -29.25
N ASP A 40 9.93 6.42 -29.42
CA ASP A 40 9.10 6.77 -30.58
C ASP A 40 8.22 7.99 -30.32
N SER A 41 7.96 8.78 -31.36
CA SER A 41 6.99 9.87 -31.28
C SER A 41 5.56 9.35 -31.23
N PHE A 42 4.78 9.79 -30.25
CA PHE A 42 3.37 9.45 -30.13
C PHE A 42 2.52 10.30 -31.10
N ILE A 43 1.71 9.63 -31.92
CA ILE A 43 0.79 10.27 -32.88
C ILE A 43 -0.63 10.25 -32.30
N SER A 44 -1.22 11.43 -32.10
CA SER A 44 -2.60 11.56 -31.64
C SER A 44 -3.58 11.20 -32.75
N SER A 45 -4.58 10.40 -32.41
CA SER A 45 -5.74 10.03 -33.23
C SER A 45 -6.87 11.07 -33.19
N GLY A 46 -6.75 12.10 -32.34
CA GLY A 46 -7.76 13.14 -32.13
C GLY A 46 -8.89 12.76 -31.16
N SER A 47 -9.00 11.49 -30.76
CA SER A 47 -9.90 11.02 -29.70
C SER A 47 -9.13 10.79 -28.40
N ARG A 48 -9.48 11.52 -27.34
CA ARG A 48 -8.81 11.43 -26.04
C ARG A 48 -8.80 10.00 -25.47
N ILE A 49 -9.92 9.29 -25.56
CA ILE A 49 -10.06 7.91 -25.08
C ILE A 49 -9.11 6.98 -25.84
N GLN A 50 -9.09 7.10 -27.17
CA GLN A 50 -8.27 6.24 -28.02
C GLN A 50 -6.79 6.55 -27.83
N ASP A 51 -6.43 7.82 -27.66
CA ASP A 51 -5.06 8.24 -27.45
C ASP A 51 -4.50 7.72 -26.12
N ILE A 52 -5.29 7.82 -25.05
CA ILE A 52 -4.90 7.26 -23.74
C ILE A 52 -4.74 5.74 -23.85
N SER A 53 -5.70 5.04 -24.47
CA SER A 53 -5.63 3.60 -24.69
C SER A 53 -4.37 3.18 -25.47
N ASN A 54 -4.10 3.87 -26.58
CA ASN A 54 -2.95 3.61 -27.44
C ASN A 54 -1.64 3.89 -26.70
N ALA A 55 -1.56 4.99 -25.95
CA ALA A 55 -0.37 5.33 -25.18
C ALA A 55 -0.06 4.25 -24.14
N LEU A 56 -1.06 3.84 -23.33
CA LEU A 56 -0.88 2.79 -22.33
C LEU A 56 -0.47 1.46 -22.97
N ARG A 57 -1.05 1.09 -24.12
CA ARG A 57 -0.67 -0.11 -24.86
C ARG A 57 0.77 -0.05 -25.40
N LEU A 58 1.25 1.12 -25.81
CA LEU A 58 2.62 1.30 -26.31
C LEU A 58 3.66 1.26 -25.18
N ILE A 59 3.29 1.74 -24.00
CA ILE A 59 4.14 1.75 -22.81
C ILE A 59 4.33 0.32 -22.25
N ASP A 60 3.38 -0.58 -22.49
CA ASP A 60 3.25 -1.83 -21.75
C ASP A 60 3.25 -3.07 -22.64
N SER A 61 4.35 -3.81 -22.54
CA SER A 61 4.53 -5.11 -23.17
C SER A 61 3.92 -6.26 -22.37
N ASP A 62 3.57 -6.04 -21.09
CA ASP A 62 3.22 -7.08 -20.11
C ASP A 62 1.72 -7.10 -19.74
N GLU A 63 0.88 -6.36 -20.47
CA GLU A 63 -0.58 -6.25 -20.22
C GLU A 63 -0.97 -5.80 -18.79
N CYS A 64 -0.09 -5.12 -18.07
CA CYS A 64 -0.35 -4.47 -16.77
C CYS A 64 -1.54 -3.48 -16.84
N PHE A 65 -1.80 -2.87 -18.00
CA PHE A 65 -2.92 -1.95 -18.20
C PHE A 65 -4.20 -2.59 -18.76
N SER A 66 -4.25 -3.92 -18.93
CA SER A 66 -5.37 -4.63 -19.57
C SER A 66 -6.71 -4.56 -18.83
N GLN A 67 -6.68 -4.46 -17.50
CA GLN A 67 -7.88 -4.47 -16.64
C GLN A 67 -8.45 -3.06 -16.37
N ILE A 68 -7.96 -2.03 -17.05
CA ILE A 68 -8.30 -0.65 -16.71
C ILE A 68 -9.54 -0.18 -17.43
N ASN A 69 -10.48 0.35 -16.66
CA ASN A 69 -11.58 1.12 -17.19
C ASN A 69 -11.12 2.54 -17.56
N ILE A 70 -10.83 2.76 -18.85
CA ILE A 70 -10.39 4.07 -19.38
C ILE A 70 -11.43 5.16 -19.15
N SER A 71 -12.73 4.81 -19.06
CA SER A 71 -13.77 5.79 -18.73
C SER A 71 -13.56 6.38 -17.34
N GLU A 72 -13.33 5.54 -16.33
CA GLU A 72 -13.08 6.00 -14.95
C GLU A 72 -11.78 6.80 -14.82
N LEU A 73 -10.80 6.51 -15.68
CA LEU A 73 -9.55 7.26 -15.77
C LEU A 73 -9.80 8.69 -16.25
N ILE A 74 -10.66 8.86 -17.26
CA ILE A 74 -11.03 10.15 -17.82
C ILE A 74 -11.97 10.92 -16.89
N ASP A 75 -12.83 10.20 -16.17
CA ASP A 75 -13.73 10.76 -15.15
C ASP A 75 -12.97 11.31 -13.94
N GLY A 76 -11.65 11.13 -13.88
CA GLY A 76 -10.79 11.81 -12.92
C GLY A 76 -10.74 11.12 -11.55
N ASN A 77 -11.07 9.83 -11.45
CA ASN A 77 -11.06 9.11 -10.18
C ASN A 77 -9.63 9.05 -9.61
N PRO A 78 -9.33 9.71 -8.48
CA PRO A 78 -7.97 9.83 -7.97
C PRO A 78 -7.38 8.49 -7.54
N ARG A 79 -8.20 7.51 -7.10
CA ARG A 79 -7.71 6.18 -6.72
C ARG A 79 -7.24 5.40 -7.95
N VAL A 80 -8.03 5.43 -9.02
CA VAL A 80 -7.69 4.79 -10.29
C VAL A 80 -6.44 5.45 -10.88
N ILE A 81 -6.41 6.78 -10.94
CA ILE A 81 -5.24 7.51 -11.44
C ILE A 81 -3.99 7.19 -10.60
N CYS A 82 -4.06 7.22 -9.27
CA CYS A 82 -2.92 6.83 -8.42
C CYS A 82 -2.45 5.39 -8.71
N SER A 83 -3.37 4.47 -8.98
CA SER A 83 -3.02 3.10 -9.40
C SER A 83 -2.26 3.11 -10.72
N ILE A 84 -2.75 3.84 -11.72
CA ILE A 84 -2.10 3.94 -13.04
C ILE A 84 -0.73 4.59 -12.93
N VAL A 85 -0.62 5.70 -12.20
CA VAL A 85 0.66 6.38 -12.02
C VAL A 85 1.67 5.49 -11.32
N TRP A 86 1.24 4.67 -10.35
CA TRP A 86 2.11 3.67 -9.75
C TRP A 86 2.59 2.62 -10.76
N GLN A 87 1.72 2.15 -11.66
CA GLN A 87 2.12 1.25 -12.74
C GLN A 87 3.10 1.92 -13.71
N LEU A 88 2.90 3.20 -14.07
CA LEU A 88 3.85 3.97 -14.88
C LEU A 88 5.21 4.07 -14.20
N ILE A 89 5.27 4.29 -12.88
CA ILE A 89 6.53 4.29 -12.11
C ILE A 89 7.23 2.92 -12.20
N GLN A 90 6.48 1.82 -12.12
CA GLN A 90 7.05 0.48 -12.26
C GLN A 90 7.58 0.21 -13.68
N VAL A 91 6.87 0.67 -14.72
CA VAL A 91 7.36 0.59 -16.10
C VAL A 91 8.63 1.44 -16.27
N PHE A 92 8.66 2.63 -15.68
CA PHE A 92 9.84 3.49 -15.69
C PHE A 92 11.04 2.79 -15.06
N TRP A 93 10.87 2.15 -13.89
CA TRP A 93 11.91 1.31 -13.28
C TRP A 93 12.37 0.21 -14.23
N ARG A 94 11.43 -0.55 -14.81
CA ARG A 94 11.77 -1.60 -15.78
C ARG A 94 12.53 -1.05 -16.99
N ARG A 95 12.37 0.20 -17.35
CA ARG A 95 13.08 0.76 -18.51
C ARG A 95 14.49 1.27 -18.20
N PHE A 96 14.69 1.85 -17.03
CA PHE A 96 15.91 2.59 -16.67
C PHE A 96 16.78 1.92 -15.60
N ALA A 97 16.26 0.94 -14.87
CA ALA A 97 17.05 0.22 -13.88
C ALA A 97 18.16 -0.62 -14.56
N PRO A 98 19.33 -0.78 -13.91
CA PRO A 98 20.39 -1.66 -14.35
C PRO A 98 19.92 -3.11 -14.56
N ALA A 99 20.53 -3.81 -15.52
CA ALA A 99 20.07 -5.14 -15.96
C ALA A 99 20.05 -6.21 -14.85
N ASP A 100 20.89 -6.07 -13.83
CA ASP A 100 21.00 -6.95 -12.67
C ASP A 100 19.85 -6.83 -11.66
N VAL A 101 19.22 -5.65 -11.58
CA VAL A 101 18.12 -5.38 -10.64
C VAL A 101 16.77 -5.17 -11.32
N ARG A 102 16.77 -4.93 -12.63
CA ARG A 102 15.58 -4.60 -13.41
C ARG A 102 14.51 -5.70 -13.38
N ASP A 103 14.94 -6.97 -13.41
CA ASP A 103 14.04 -8.12 -13.48
C ASP A 103 13.46 -8.51 -12.10
N GLN A 104 13.99 -7.91 -11.02
CA GLN A 104 13.47 -8.06 -9.67
C GLN A 104 12.28 -7.12 -9.45
N LYS A 105 11.45 -7.42 -8.44
CA LYS A 105 10.41 -6.46 -8.02
C LYS A 105 11.09 -5.20 -7.50
N MET A 106 10.77 -4.05 -8.09
CA MET A 106 11.33 -2.72 -7.75
C MET A 106 11.44 -2.48 -6.23
N VAL A 107 10.41 -2.84 -5.47
CA VAL A 107 10.38 -2.63 -4.00
C VAL A 107 11.42 -3.49 -3.27
N GLU A 108 11.61 -4.74 -3.70
CA GLU A 108 12.60 -5.67 -3.12
C GLU A 108 14.01 -5.22 -3.49
N ALA A 109 14.25 -4.92 -4.77
CA ALA A 109 15.54 -4.41 -5.25
C ALA A 109 15.99 -3.14 -4.51
N LEU A 110 15.06 -2.19 -4.29
CA LEU A 110 15.37 -0.98 -3.54
C LEU A 110 15.61 -1.25 -2.05
N LYS A 111 14.90 -2.20 -1.44
CA LYS A 111 15.12 -2.59 -0.04
C LYS A 111 16.52 -3.15 0.16
N ASP A 112 16.90 -4.09 -0.70
CA ASP A 112 18.21 -4.76 -0.66
C ASP A 112 19.34 -3.75 -0.89
N TRP A 113 19.20 -2.89 -1.91
CA TRP A 113 20.14 -1.80 -2.16
C TRP A 113 20.30 -0.89 -0.93
N CYS A 114 19.20 -0.44 -0.33
CA CYS A 114 19.25 0.45 0.82
C CYS A 114 19.95 -0.24 2.01
N ALA A 115 19.56 -1.48 2.31
CA ALA A 115 20.11 -2.24 3.43
C ALA A 115 21.62 -2.48 3.26
N GLU A 116 22.06 -2.90 2.07
CA GLU A 116 23.48 -3.13 1.76
C GLU A 116 24.30 -1.84 1.91
N ARG A 117 23.81 -0.71 1.38
CA ARG A 117 24.55 0.56 1.41
C ARG A 117 24.63 1.18 2.80
N ALA A 118 23.58 1.04 3.60
CA ALA A 118 23.48 1.59 4.94
C ALA A 118 24.22 0.75 6.00
N GLN A 119 24.41 -0.56 5.76
CA GLN A 119 25.02 -1.50 6.70
C GLN A 119 26.36 -1.02 7.27
N ARG A 120 27.23 -0.44 6.43
CA ARG A 120 28.56 0.03 6.83
C ARG A 120 28.53 1.14 7.89
N PHE A 121 27.41 1.85 8.01
CA PHE A 121 27.21 2.95 8.95
C PHE A 121 26.41 2.52 10.19
N GLY A 122 26.11 1.22 10.34
CA GLY A 122 25.33 0.69 11.46
C GLY A 122 23.85 1.05 11.43
N VAL A 123 23.34 1.55 10.30
CA VAL A 123 21.93 1.91 10.13
C VAL A 123 21.17 0.69 9.59
N GLN A 124 20.14 0.25 10.30
CA GLN A 124 19.30 -0.88 9.90
C GLN A 124 18.04 -0.39 9.19
N ILE A 125 17.73 -0.97 8.03
CA ILE A 125 16.57 -0.60 7.22
C ILE A 125 15.63 -1.81 7.17
N ASN A 126 14.55 -1.75 7.96
CA ASN A 126 13.60 -2.85 8.08
C ASN A 126 12.35 -2.62 7.23
N ASP A 127 11.98 -1.35 7.01
CA ASP A 127 10.79 -0.93 6.29
C ASP A 127 11.04 0.32 5.40
N PHE A 128 9.99 0.82 4.77
CA PHE A 128 9.99 2.04 3.96
C PHE A 128 9.32 3.22 4.67
N ILE A 129 9.12 3.13 5.99
CA ILE A 129 8.42 4.16 6.75
C ILE A 129 9.24 4.53 7.98
N SER A 130 9.24 3.72 9.04
CA SER A 130 9.88 4.08 10.30
C SER A 130 11.39 4.25 10.18
N SER A 131 12.05 3.40 9.36
CA SER A 131 13.51 3.38 9.15
C SER A 131 14.07 4.65 8.48
N TRP A 132 13.18 5.51 7.98
CA TRP A 132 13.51 6.66 7.16
C TRP A 132 13.17 8.00 7.81
N ARG A 133 12.21 8.00 8.76
CA ARG A 133 11.68 9.22 9.40
C ARG A 133 12.73 9.99 10.19
N ASP A 134 13.72 9.31 10.72
CA ASP A 134 14.78 9.94 11.52
C ASP A 134 15.86 10.62 10.66
N GLY A 135 15.91 10.36 9.36
CA GLY A 135 16.88 10.91 8.41
C GLY A 135 18.26 10.23 8.36
N TYR A 136 18.57 9.23 9.20
CA TYR A 136 19.89 8.59 9.17
C TYR A 136 20.09 7.74 7.92
N ALA A 137 19.09 6.97 7.50
CA ALA A 137 19.17 6.11 6.33
C ALA A 137 19.50 6.88 5.05
N LEU A 138 18.87 8.04 4.81
CA LEU A 138 19.16 8.90 3.65
C LEU A 138 20.61 9.37 3.64
N ASN A 139 21.08 9.90 4.78
CA ASN A 139 22.45 10.40 4.92
C ASN A 139 23.47 9.25 4.75
N ALA A 140 23.18 8.06 5.28
CA ALA A 140 24.04 6.89 5.16
C ALA A 140 24.19 6.46 3.70
N ILE A 141 23.09 6.45 2.94
CA ILE A 141 23.12 6.11 1.50
C ILE A 141 23.97 7.10 0.70
N LEU A 142 23.89 8.41 0.98
CA LEU A 142 24.69 9.41 0.27
C LEU A 142 26.19 9.28 0.56
N LEU A 143 26.57 9.15 1.84
CA LEU A 143 27.96 8.87 2.23
C LEU A 143 28.49 7.57 1.63
N SER A 144 27.55 6.68 1.29
CA SER A 144 27.87 5.41 0.68
C SER A 144 28.47 5.57 -0.72
N TYR A 145 28.07 6.61 -1.46
CA TYR A 145 28.57 6.94 -2.80
C TYR A 145 29.69 7.99 -2.76
N ASN A 146 29.63 8.95 -1.84
CA ASN A 146 30.68 9.93 -1.64
C ASN A 146 31.00 10.10 -0.13
N PRO A 147 32.04 9.40 0.37
CA PRO A 147 32.43 9.45 1.78
C PRO A 147 32.92 10.82 2.26
N GLU A 148 33.31 11.71 1.35
CA GLU A 148 33.89 13.04 1.67
C GLU A 148 32.82 14.13 1.85
N LEU A 149 31.52 13.81 1.71
CA LEU A 149 30.45 14.81 1.80
C LEU A 149 30.34 15.44 3.20
N PHE A 150 30.37 14.62 4.25
CA PHE A 150 30.27 15.04 5.65
C PHE A 150 30.61 13.88 6.59
N ASN A 151 30.68 14.14 7.90
CA ASN A 151 30.84 13.10 8.90
C ASN A 151 29.51 12.83 9.61
N MET A 152 29.17 11.55 9.81
CA MET A 152 27.91 11.14 10.43
C MET A 152 27.72 11.65 11.86
N ASN A 153 28.81 11.94 12.57
CA ASN A 153 28.76 12.55 13.90
C ASN A 153 28.21 14.00 13.87
N GLN A 154 28.39 14.73 12.76
CA GLN A 154 27.93 16.12 12.64
C GLN A 154 26.40 16.23 12.57
N ILE A 155 25.74 15.19 12.07
CA ILE A 155 24.28 15.18 11.95
C ILE A 155 23.59 14.56 13.18
N LYS A 156 24.36 14.00 14.12
CA LYS A 156 23.84 13.22 15.24
C LYS A 156 22.89 14.04 16.12
N ASP A 157 23.26 15.29 16.37
CA ASP A 157 22.54 16.20 17.26
C ASP A 157 21.46 17.02 16.54
N MET A 158 21.31 16.86 15.22
CA MET A 158 20.27 17.53 14.45
C MET A 158 18.90 16.88 14.72
N ARG A 159 17.80 17.63 14.54
CA ARG A 159 16.46 17.02 14.55
C ARG A 159 16.25 16.21 13.27
N ALA A 160 15.32 15.26 13.30
CA ALA A 160 15.02 14.40 12.16
C ALA A 160 14.74 15.16 10.86
N VAL A 161 13.87 16.18 10.92
CA VAL A 161 13.55 17.07 9.79
C VAL A 161 14.79 17.77 9.24
N ASP A 162 15.69 18.23 10.11
CA ASP A 162 16.91 18.93 9.73
C ASP A 162 17.92 17.95 9.08
N ARG A 163 18.02 16.71 9.58
CA ARG A 163 18.83 15.65 8.94
C ARG A 163 18.31 15.28 7.55
N ILE A 164 16.99 15.23 7.39
CA ILE A 164 16.38 14.95 6.08
C ILE A 164 16.61 16.12 5.12
N GLU A 165 16.44 17.36 5.57
CA GLU A 165 16.73 18.55 4.75
C GLU A 165 18.19 18.60 4.31
N HIS A 166 19.11 18.24 5.22
CA HIS A 166 20.52 18.09 4.91
C HIS A 166 20.76 17.06 3.80
N ALA A 167 20.24 15.83 3.96
CA ALA A 167 20.39 14.79 2.96
C ALA A 167 19.77 15.17 1.60
N MET A 168 18.55 15.72 1.60
CA MET A 168 17.88 16.13 0.37
C MET A 168 18.57 17.32 -0.32
N SER A 169 19.24 18.19 0.44
CA SER A 169 20.08 19.27 -0.10
C SER A 169 21.29 18.72 -0.83
N LEU A 170 22.00 17.77 -0.21
CA LEU A 170 23.14 17.10 -0.82
C LEU A 170 22.72 16.28 -2.05
N ALA A 171 21.64 15.51 -1.96
CA ALA A 171 21.09 14.75 -3.08
C ALA A 171 20.78 15.65 -4.29
N LYS A 172 20.17 16.81 -4.06
CA LYS A 172 19.86 17.77 -5.13
C LYS A 172 21.12 18.42 -5.71
N ARG A 173 22.07 18.82 -4.86
CA ARG A 173 23.27 19.58 -5.28
C ARG A 173 24.30 18.69 -5.97
N ASP A 174 24.56 17.52 -5.41
CA ASP A 174 25.72 16.69 -5.79
C ASP A 174 25.33 15.54 -6.72
N PHE A 175 24.05 15.13 -6.73
CA PHE A 175 23.55 14.01 -7.54
C PHE A 175 22.36 14.38 -8.43
N SER A 176 22.01 15.67 -8.51
CA SER A 176 20.88 16.19 -9.30
C SER A 176 19.53 15.50 -9.02
N THR A 177 19.35 14.93 -7.82
CA THR A 177 18.09 14.24 -7.48
C THR A 177 16.98 15.26 -7.23
N PRO A 178 15.84 15.18 -7.95
CA PRO A 178 14.72 16.09 -7.74
C PRO A 178 14.07 15.85 -6.38
N ARG A 179 13.60 16.94 -5.75
CA ARG A 179 12.92 16.88 -4.45
C ARG A 179 11.45 16.53 -4.62
N LEU A 180 11.12 15.25 -4.44
CA LEU A 180 9.74 14.78 -4.54
C LEU A 180 8.95 14.93 -3.23
N LEU A 181 9.64 14.86 -2.09
CA LEU A 181 9.07 15.00 -0.74
C LEU A 181 9.64 16.25 -0.06
N GLN A 182 8.85 16.86 0.82
CA GLN A 182 9.36 17.88 1.74
C GLN A 182 9.93 17.19 2.98
N PRO A 183 10.96 17.76 3.65
CA PRO A 183 11.55 17.14 4.84
C PRO A 183 10.53 16.87 5.95
N LYS A 184 9.61 17.82 6.18
CA LYS A 184 8.54 17.67 7.17
C LYS A 184 7.58 16.53 6.85
N ASP A 185 7.28 16.34 5.56
CA ASP A 185 6.38 15.28 5.09
C ASP A 185 7.07 13.92 5.21
N PHE A 186 8.39 13.88 4.97
CA PHE A 186 9.22 12.68 5.08
C PHE A 186 9.43 12.25 6.54
N SER A 187 9.48 13.19 7.49
CA SER A 187 9.53 12.89 8.93
C SER A 187 8.16 12.62 9.55
N SER A 188 7.06 12.76 8.79
CA SER A 188 5.69 12.72 9.31
C SER A 188 5.24 11.31 9.72
N GLU A 189 4.34 11.25 10.71
CA GLU A 189 3.66 10.03 11.10
C GLU A 189 2.72 9.45 10.03
N HIS A 190 2.33 10.27 9.05
CA HIS A 190 1.49 9.86 7.92
C HIS A 190 2.30 9.58 6.64
N LEU A 191 3.59 9.28 6.79
CA LEU A 191 4.47 8.90 5.68
C LEU A 191 3.96 7.63 4.98
N ASP A 192 3.78 7.72 3.66
CA ASP A 192 3.27 6.66 2.79
C ASP A 192 4.42 5.90 2.13
N LYS A 193 4.32 4.57 2.15
CA LYS A 193 5.32 3.65 1.57
C LYS A 193 5.60 3.95 0.10
N LYS A 194 4.56 4.14 -0.74
CA LYS A 194 4.77 4.38 -2.19
C LYS A 194 5.50 5.68 -2.45
N SER A 195 5.26 6.69 -1.62
CA SER A 195 5.93 7.99 -1.67
C SER A 195 7.44 7.85 -1.41
N VAL A 196 7.81 7.10 -0.37
CA VAL A 196 9.22 6.83 -0.03
C VAL A 196 9.89 6.00 -1.11
N VAL A 197 9.24 4.90 -1.54
CA VAL A 197 9.78 4.04 -2.61
C VAL A 197 9.98 4.83 -3.90
N CYS A 198 9.04 5.71 -4.28
CA CYS A 198 9.19 6.56 -5.46
C CYS A 198 10.41 7.51 -5.34
N TYR A 199 10.59 8.13 -4.17
CA TYR A 199 11.76 8.99 -3.93
C TYR A 199 13.08 8.19 -3.97
N LEU A 200 13.12 7.01 -3.35
CA LEU A 200 14.29 6.15 -3.36
C LEU A 200 14.61 5.59 -4.74
N MET A 201 13.59 5.27 -5.55
CA MET A 201 13.76 4.87 -6.94
C MET A 201 14.47 5.96 -7.74
N VAL A 202 14.03 7.22 -7.61
CA VAL A 202 14.66 8.34 -8.31
C VAL A 202 16.07 8.60 -7.78
N LEU A 203 16.26 8.55 -6.45
CA LEU A 203 17.57 8.70 -5.83
C LEU A 203 18.55 7.61 -6.31
N TYR A 204 18.12 6.35 -6.36
CA TYR A 204 18.90 5.23 -6.87
C TYR A 204 19.40 5.50 -8.30
N LEU A 205 18.49 5.86 -9.20
CA LEU A 205 18.84 6.13 -10.60
C LEU A 205 19.78 7.35 -10.73
N SER A 206 19.56 8.41 -9.95
CA SER A 206 20.45 9.57 -9.89
C SER A 206 21.86 9.24 -9.37
N LEU A 207 21.97 8.34 -8.39
CA LEU A 207 23.26 7.93 -7.82
C LEU A 207 24.06 7.01 -8.76
N LEU A 208 23.39 6.40 -9.74
CA LEU A 208 24.02 5.54 -10.75
C LEU A 208 24.38 6.29 -12.04
N THR A 209 23.82 7.47 -12.27
CA THR A 209 24.26 8.32 -13.36
C THR A 209 25.61 8.94 -13.02
N GLU A 210 26.67 8.48 -13.70
CA GLU A 210 27.97 9.15 -13.69
C GLU A 210 27.77 10.59 -14.22
N VAL A 211 27.97 11.58 -13.35
CA VAL A 211 28.05 12.98 -13.77
C VAL A 211 29.35 13.12 -14.59
N PRO A 212 29.31 13.48 -15.89
CA PRO A 212 30.51 13.94 -16.57
C PRO A 212 30.96 15.18 -15.81
N SER A 213 32.12 15.11 -15.16
CA SER A 213 32.63 16.19 -14.33
C SER A 213 32.74 17.47 -15.15
N SER A 214 31.89 18.45 -14.81
CA SER A 214 32.09 19.90 -14.89
C SER A 214 32.78 20.50 -16.13
N GLU A 215 31.99 21.29 -16.87
CA GLU A 215 32.36 22.50 -17.61
C GLU A 215 33.84 22.93 -17.53
N SER A 216 34.55 22.77 -18.65
CA SER A 216 35.70 23.61 -18.98
C SER A 216 35.18 24.82 -19.73
N GLU A 217 35.23 25.99 -19.11
CA GLU A 217 35.22 27.29 -19.79
C GLU A 217 36.20 27.25 -20.98
N LEU A 218 35.72 27.56 -22.18
CA LEU A 218 36.59 27.93 -23.31
C LEU A 218 36.02 29.17 -24.01
N GLU A 219 36.70 30.29 -23.78
CA GLU A 219 36.68 31.46 -24.65
C GLU A 219 37.23 31.13 -26.06
N PRO A 220 36.89 31.94 -27.09
CA PRO A 220 37.01 31.54 -28.50
C PRO A 220 38.31 31.99 -29.18
N GLN A 221 38.90 31.14 -30.02
CA GLN A 221 39.87 31.49 -31.08
C GLN A 221 40.01 30.34 -32.11
N PRO A 222 40.49 30.58 -33.35
CA PRO A 222 39.63 30.60 -34.54
C PRO A 222 39.86 29.45 -35.54
N PHE A 223 38.89 29.31 -36.44
CA PHE A 223 38.88 28.61 -37.74
C PHE A 223 40.18 27.99 -38.26
N GLU A 224 40.11 26.71 -38.62
CA GLU A 224 40.65 26.16 -39.87
C GLU A 224 39.85 24.91 -40.31
N GLN A 225 39.51 24.83 -41.59
CA GLN A 225 38.71 23.76 -42.21
C GLN A 225 39.60 22.60 -42.76
N PRO A 226 39.11 21.68 -43.62
CA PRO A 226 38.94 20.27 -43.31
C PRO A 226 39.90 19.36 -44.10
N THR A 227 40.16 18.13 -43.66
CA THR A 227 40.58 17.06 -44.60
C THR A 227 40.11 15.69 -44.16
N GLU A 228 39.56 14.98 -45.14
CA GLU A 228 39.04 13.62 -45.16
C GLU A 228 40.11 12.56 -44.83
N SER A 229 39.71 11.42 -44.26
CA SER A 229 39.76 10.12 -44.97
C SER A 229 39.18 8.97 -44.14
N LEU A 230 38.51 8.09 -44.87
CA LEU A 230 37.87 6.81 -44.49
C LEU A 230 38.88 5.77 -43.94
N GLU A 231 38.44 4.90 -43.03
CA GLU A 231 38.06 3.48 -43.31
C GLU A 231 38.39 2.46 -42.18
N SER A 232 37.37 1.63 -41.89
CA SER A 232 37.44 0.20 -41.52
C SER A 232 37.66 -0.26 -40.05
N SER A 233 36.56 -0.72 -39.44
CA SER A 233 36.30 -2.11 -39.03
C SER A 233 37.39 -2.96 -38.36
N LYS A 234 37.21 -3.28 -37.06
CA LYS A 234 36.94 -4.64 -36.50
C LYS A 234 37.40 -4.81 -35.03
N SER A 235 36.42 -5.18 -34.19
CA SER A 235 36.37 -6.36 -33.30
C SER A 235 37.57 -6.73 -32.39
N SER A 236 37.23 -6.80 -31.10
CA SER A 236 37.69 -7.76 -30.08
C SER A 236 39.09 -7.58 -29.47
N GLN A 237 39.14 -7.31 -28.17
CA GLN A 237 39.47 -8.27 -27.10
C GLN A 237 39.76 -7.52 -25.80
N SER A 238 38.89 -7.70 -24.80
CA SER A 238 39.16 -7.29 -23.42
C SER A 238 39.97 -8.37 -22.72
N SER A 239 41.12 -7.99 -22.15
CA SER A 239 41.86 -8.81 -21.18
C SER A 239 42.34 -7.94 -20.01
N MET A 240 41.78 -8.28 -18.84
CA MET A 240 42.30 -8.27 -17.46
C MET A 240 43.40 -7.30 -17.00
N ILE A 241 43.16 -6.69 -15.83
CA ILE A 241 44.01 -6.57 -14.60
C ILE A 241 43.01 -6.29 -13.45
N THR A 242 42.74 -7.12 -12.42
CA THR A 242 43.50 -7.74 -11.31
C THR A 242 43.74 -6.83 -10.06
N ARG A 243 43.02 -7.21 -8.98
CA ARG A 243 43.31 -7.18 -7.51
C ARG A 243 43.58 -5.86 -6.76
N GLN A 244 42.88 -5.70 -5.62
CA GLN A 244 43.49 -5.93 -4.30
C GLN A 244 42.48 -6.11 -3.15
N LYS A 245 42.71 -7.14 -2.33
CA LYS A 245 42.16 -7.39 -0.99
C LYS A 245 43.13 -6.80 0.03
N ILE A 246 42.62 -6.21 1.12
CA ILE A 246 43.33 -6.14 2.40
C ILE A 246 42.37 -6.59 3.51
N ALA A 247 42.83 -7.59 4.26
CA ALA A 247 42.28 -8.05 5.52
C ALA A 247 43.23 -7.61 6.64
N VAL A 248 42.70 -7.19 7.79
CA VAL A 248 43.45 -7.22 9.05
C VAL A 248 42.50 -7.65 10.18
N LYS A 249 42.87 -8.76 10.83
CA LYS A 249 42.35 -9.24 12.12
C LYS A 249 43.21 -8.68 13.26
N SER A 250 42.64 -8.72 14.47
CA SER A 250 43.25 -8.88 15.82
C SER A 250 42.78 -7.76 16.77
N ASN A 251 42.43 -7.95 18.03
CA ASN A 251 42.21 -9.08 18.93
C ASN A 251 41.66 -8.50 20.27
N SER A 252 41.20 -9.36 21.19
CA SER A 252 41.14 -9.18 22.66
C SER A 252 39.78 -8.83 23.34
N GLN A 253 39.05 -9.90 23.69
CA GLN A 253 38.61 -10.32 25.04
C GLN A 253 38.34 -9.30 26.20
N SER A 254 37.13 -9.42 26.79
CA SER A 254 36.83 -9.84 28.19
C SER A 254 36.16 -8.86 29.19
N MET A 255 35.12 -9.42 29.85
CA MET A 255 34.67 -9.29 31.25
C MET A 255 33.71 -8.13 31.66
N ILE A 256 32.48 -8.49 32.12
CA ILE A 256 31.88 -8.40 33.50
C ILE A 256 31.52 -6.95 33.91
N ASP A 257 30.48 -6.56 34.64
CA ASP A 257 29.50 -7.14 35.57
C ASP A 257 28.39 -6.03 35.72
N SER A 258 27.09 -6.31 35.73
CA SER A 258 26.22 -6.50 36.92
C SER A 258 25.73 -5.22 37.66
N VAL A 259 24.41 -5.21 37.97
CA VAL A 259 23.72 -4.58 39.15
C VAL A 259 23.48 -3.05 39.07
N SER A 260 22.35 -2.44 39.48
CA SER A 260 20.99 -2.83 39.90
C SER A 260 20.15 -1.56 40.07
N SER A 261 18.82 -1.75 40.01
CA SER A 261 17.73 -1.08 40.75
C SER A 261 17.88 0.35 41.29
N SER A 262 16.84 1.15 41.04
CA SER A 262 15.94 1.61 42.13
C SER A 262 14.74 2.33 41.53
N GLY A 263 13.54 1.83 41.81
CA GLY A 263 12.30 2.59 41.67
C GLY A 263 12.04 3.41 42.93
N GLU A 264 11.24 4.46 42.80
CA GLU A 264 10.25 4.80 43.81
C GLU A 264 9.20 5.77 43.26
N THR A 265 7.98 5.50 43.66
CA THR A 265 6.73 6.22 43.45
C THR A 265 6.52 7.21 44.60
N ILE A 266 5.90 8.37 44.36
CA ILE A 266 4.96 9.15 45.21
C ILE A 266 4.62 10.42 44.39
N GLN A 267 3.44 10.51 43.77
CA GLN A 267 2.18 11.09 44.27
C GLN A 267 2.18 12.62 44.53
N THR A 268 1.40 13.30 43.68
CA THR A 268 0.51 14.46 43.89
C THR A 268 1.06 15.76 44.46
N GLU A 269 0.95 16.83 43.66
CA GLU A 269 0.17 18.02 44.04
C GLU A 269 -0.23 18.86 42.81
N ILE A 270 -1.35 19.56 42.97
CA ILE A 270 -2.16 20.26 41.98
C ILE A 270 -1.63 21.68 41.77
N GLU A 271 -1.46 22.13 40.52
CA GLU A 271 -1.66 23.56 40.18
C GLU A 271 -1.87 23.77 38.66
N TYR A 272 -2.95 24.48 38.31
CA TYR A 272 -3.19 25.05 36.98
C TYR A 272 -2.39 26.36 36.84
N PRO A 273 -1.96 26.74 35.62
CA PRO A 273 -2.71 27.80 34.93
C PRO A 273 -2.84 27.61 33.40
N LEU A 274 -3.91 28.23 32.87
CA LEU A 274 -4.13 28.49 31.45
C LEU A 274 -2.97 29.26 30.82
N GLU A 275 -2.57 28.88 29.61
CA GLU A 275 -2.61 29.79 28.46
C GLU A 275 -2.52 29.04 27.12
N THR A 276 -3.39 29.51 26.22
CA THR A 276 -3.68 29.11 24.84
C THR A 276 -2.52 29.26 23.87
N ASN A 277 -2.28 28.24 23.04
CA ASN A 277 -1.75 28.39 21.68
C ASN A 277 -2.29 27.27 20.78
N LEU A 278 -3.44 27.53 20.14
CA LEU A 278 -3.98 26.71 19.05
C LEU A 278 -3.40 27.23 17.73
N GLU A 279 -2.21 26.73 17.37
CA GLU A 279 -1.65 26.93 16.03
C GLU A 279 -2.14 25.83 15.06
N GLN A 280 -3.03 26.26 14.17
CA GLN A 280 -3.13 25.89 12.74
C GLN A 280 -3.28 24.42 12.35
N ILE A 281 -4.54 24.02 12.12
CA ILE A 281 -4.93 22.84 11.34
C ILE A 281 -4.94 23.22 9.85
N PRO A 282 -4.26 22.49 8.93
CA PRO A 282 -4.36 22.74 7.50
C PRO A 282 -5.65 22.13 6.93
N SER A 283 -6.51 22.97 6.36
CA SER A 283 -7.71 22.60 5.62
C SER A 283 -7.37 22.00 4.25
N THR A 284 -7.81 20.76 4.00
CA THR A 284 -7.81 20.12 2.68
C THR A 284 -9.03 20.56 1.87
N SER A 285 -8.79 21.12 0.68
CA SER A 285 -9.81 21.55 -0.27
C SER A 285 -10.33 20.37 -1.10
N SER A 286 -11.65 20.14 -1.08
CA SER A 286 -12.37 19.38 -2.10
C SER A 286 -13.45 20.27 -2.71
N SER A 287 -13.31 20.56 -4.00
CA SER A 287 -14.30 21.28 -4.81
C SER A 287 -15.26 20.29 -5.45
N ARG A 288 -16.56 20.47 -5.24
CA ARG A 288 -17.62 19.91 -6.09
C ARG A 288 -18.40 21.07 -6.69
N ARG A 289 -18.50 21.13 -8.02
CA ARG A 289 -19.45 21.97 -8.75
C ARG A 289 -20.54 21.09 -9.35
N GLN A 290 -21.78 21.41 -8.99
CA GLN A 290 -22.98 20.98 -9.71
C GLN A 290 -23.20 21.89 -10.93
N SER A 291 -23.60 21.25 -12.02
CA SER A 291 -24.08 21.80 -13.28
C SER A 291 -25.56 22.21 -13.19
N GLN A 292 -25.91 23.35 -13.77
CA GLN A 292 -27.29 23.71 -14.15
C GLN A 292 -27.41 23.75 -15.67
N GLN A 293 -28.42 23.07 -16.21
CA GLN A 293 -29.02 23.33 -17.52
C GLN A 293 -30.19 24.31 -17.33
N THR A 294 -30.36 25.30 -18.21
CA THR A 294 -31.34 25.30 -19.32
C THR A 294 -31.32 26.64 -20.07
N SER A 295 -31.58 26.52 -21.38
CA SER A 295 -31.59 27.51 -22.46
C SER A 295 -32.65 28.61 -22.35
N GLU A 296 -32.42 29.78 -22.98
CA GLU A 296 -33.21 30.28 -24.14
C GLU A 296 -32.70 31.63 -24.69
N ASN A 297 -32.90 31.81 -26.01
CA ASN A 297 -32.49 32.92 -26.88
C ASN A 297 -33.25 34.23 -26.62
N PHE A 298 -32.65 35.38 -26.96
CA PHE A 298 -33.20 36.34 -27.95
C PHE A 298 -32.17 37.44 -28.31
N GLU A 299 -32.08 37.74 -29.60
CA GLU A 299 -31.22 38.74 -30.25
C GLU A 299 -31.58 40.20 -29.87
N ILE A 300 -30.63 41.14 -30.01
CA ILE A 300 -30.71 42.32 -30.91
C ILE A 300 -29.43 43.19 -30.80
N GLN A 301 -28.78 43.29 -31.96
CA GLN A 301 -28.01 44.38 -32.59
C GLN A 301 -27.44 45.59 -31.81
N SER A 302 -26.13 45.77 -32.04
CA SER A 302 -25.46 46.98 -32.57
C SER A 302 -25.35 48.25 -31.70
N CYS A 303 -24.11 48.60 -31.32
CA CYS A 303 -23.34 49.67 -31.99
C CYS A 303 -21.93 49.81 -31.37
N LYS A 304 -20.93 49.90 -32.26
CA LYS A 304 -19.52 50.20 -31.94
C LYS A 304 -19.38 51.65 -31.51
N SER A 305 -18.53 51.94 -30.52
CA SER A 305 -17.25 52.67 -30.70
C SER A 305 -16.64 53.16 -29.38
N SER A 306 -15.32 52.94 -29.27
CA SER A 306 -14.30 53.84 -28.68
C SER A 306 -14.24 53.96 -27.15
N THR A 307 -13.34 53.23 -26.48
CA THR A 307 -11.91 53.51 -26.21
C THR A 307 -11.64 54.22 -24.88
N SER A 308 -10.78 53.56 -24.09
CA SER A 308 -9.82 54.11 -23.13
C SER A 308 -10.34 54.60 -21.77
N SER A 309 -10.10 53.81 -20.72
CA SER A 309 -8.96 54.02 -19.80
C SER A 309 -9.21 53.32 -18.45
N GLN A 310 -8.38 52.33 -18.17
CA GLN A 310 -7.84 51.89 -16.88
C GLN A 310 -8.60 52.18 -15.55
N LYS A 311 -8.73 51.07 -14.80
CA LYS A 311 -8.63 50.94 -13.33
C LYS A 311 -9.85 51.37 -12.48
N SER A 312 -10.64 50.38 -12.10
CA SER A 312 -10.85 50.07 -10.68
C SER A 312 -11.33 48.63 -10.51
N ALA A 313 -10.45 47.78 -9.98
CA ALA A 313 -10.79 46.44 -9.53
C ALA A 313 -11.59 46.56 -8.22
N ARG A 314 -12.93 46.60 -8.30
CA ARG A 314 -13.79 46.28 -7.15
C ARG A 314 -13.96 44.76 -7.10
N ARG A 315 -13.12 44.11 -6.29
CA ARG A 315 -13.37 42.74 -5.82
C ARG A 315 -14.67 42.77 -5.00
N HIS A 316 -15.67 41.99 -5.39
CA HIS A 316 -16.79 41.66 -4.51
C HIS A 316 -16.23 40.79 -3.37
N GLY A 317 -16.11 41.35 -2.16
CA GLY A 317 -16.06 40.53 -0.95
C GLY A 317 -17.49 40.07 -0.63
N LYS A 318 -17.67 38.81 -0.22
CA LYS A 318 -18.95 38.33 0.33
C LYS A 318 -19.38 39.23 1.50
N SER A 319 -20.68 39.49 1.62
CA SER A 319 -21.20 40.28 2.74
C SER A 319 -20.97 39.53 4.06
N MET A 320 -20.73 40.25 5.16
CA MET A 320 -20.58 39.62 6.48
C MET A 320 -21.82 38.79 6.84
N GLU A 321 -23.00 39.31 6.51
CA GLU A 321 -24.29 38.65 6.73
C GLU A 321 -24.37 37.29 6.04
N GLU A 322 -23.90 37.20 4.78
CA GLU A 322 -23.86 35.94 4.03
C GLU A 322 -22.91 34.93 4.68
N THR A 323 -21.80 35.39 5.27
CA THR A 323 -20.85 34.50 5.95
C THR A 323 -21.37 33.98 7.28
N ILE A 324 -22.22 34.72 7.97
CA ILE A 324 -22.90 34.29 9.20
C ILE A 324 -23.94 33.22 8.86
N VAL A 325 -24.82 33.49 7.89
CA VAL A 325 -25.84 32.53 7.43
C VAL A 325 -25.20 31.23 6.95
N GLU A 326 -24.13 31.31 6.13
CA GLU A 326 -23.39 30.13 5.68
C GLU A 326 -22.75 29.32 6.84
N PHE A 327 -22.38 29.98 7.95
CA PHE A 327 -21.87 29.32 9.13
C PHE A 327 -23.00 28.63 9.91
N GLU A 328 -24.10 29.35 10.16
CA GLU A 328 -25.25 28.84 10.90
C GLU A 328 -25.89 27.62 10.22
N GLU A 329 -26.10 27.66 8.91
CA GLU A 329 -26.64 26.52 8.14
C GLU A 329 -25.72 25.29 8.23
N CYS A 330 -24.40 25.49 8.16
CA CYS A 330 -23.45 24.39 8.29
C CYS A 330 -23.37 23.86 9.72
N LEU A 331 -23.44 24.75 10.71
CA LEU A 331 -23.43 24.40 12.12
C LEU A 331 -24.68 23.57 12.46
N GLU A 332 -25.87 24.00 12.03
CA GLU A 332 -27.12 23.27 12.25
C GLU A 332 -27.05 21.86 11.65
N HIS A 333 -26.59 21.74 10.40
CA HIS A 333 -26.46 20.45 9.74
C HIS A 333 -25.49 19.50 10.48
N VAL A 334 -24.34 20.02 10.91
CA VAL A 334 -23.36 19.23 11.67
C VAL A 334 -23.88 18.87 13.05
N LEU A 335 -24.58 19.77 13.74
CA LEU A 335 -25.17 19.46 15.06
C LEU A 335 -26.27 18.42 14.97
N ALA A 336 -27.13 18.49 13.95
CA ALA A 336 -28.16 17.48 13.71
C ALA A 336 -27.53 16.10 13.48
N TRP A 337 -26.50 16.03 12.63
CA TRP A 337 -25.78 14.79 12.40
C TRP A 337 -25.04 14.29 13.65
N LEU A 338 -24.39 15.17 14.42
CA LEU A 338 -23.71 14.79 15.67
C LEU A 338 -24.69 14.20 16.69
N LEU A 339 -25.91 14.74 16.78
CA LEU A 339 -26.95 14.18 17.65
C LEU A 339 -27.39 12.79 17.19
N GLU A 340 -27.60 12.59 15.89
CA GLU A 340 -27.94 11.28 15.33
C GLU A 340 -26.81 10.25 15.53
N ALA A 341 -25.57 10.66 15.28
CA ALA A 341 -24.40 9.82 15.47
C ALA A 341 -24.15 9.48 16.96
N GLU A 342 -24.40 10.42 17.87
CA GLU A 342 -24.35 10.19 19.31
C GLU A 342 -25.41 9.17 19.76
N GLU A 343 -26.65 9.30 19.27
CA GLU A 343 -27.71 8.33 19.53
C GLU A 343 -27.39 6.95 18.96
N GLN A 344 -26.88 6.89 17.72
CA GLN A 344 -26.49 5.65 17.08
C GLN A 344 -25.36 4.97 17.86
N ALA A 345 -24.34 5.72 18.30
CA ALA A 345 -23.23 5.21 19.11
C ALA A 345 -23.72 4.65 20.47
N ASN A 346 -24.70 5.31 21.11
CA ASN A 346 -25.28 4.87 22.37
C ASN A 346 -26.19 3.63 22.22
N CYS A 347 -26.85 3.48 21.06
CA CYS A 347 -27.72 2.34 20.77
C CYS A 347 -26.99 1.10 20.25
N MET A 348 -25.67 1.17 20.02
CA MET A 348 -24.92 0.04 19.48
C MET A 348 -24.93 -1.15 20.45
N LYS A 349 -25.24 -2.34 19.93
CA LYS A 349 -25.36 -3.57 20.73
C LYS A 349 -24.02 -4.01 21.33
N SER A 350 -24.09 -4.73 22.46
CA SER A 350 -22.92 -5.36 23.07
C SER A 350 -22.32 -6.45 22.17
N ILE A 351 -21.01 -6.65 22.29
CA ILE A 351 -20.27 -7.67 21.53
C ILE A 351 -20.30 -8.97 22.34
N GLU A 352 -21.11 -9.93 21.91
CA GLU A 352 -21.13 -11.29 22.48
C GLU A 352 -20.22 -12.20 21.65
N LYS A 353 -19.40 -13.02 22.30
CA LYS A 353 -18.35 -13.83 21.63
C LYS A 353 -18.87 -15.12 20.99
N ASP A 354 -20.01 -15.62 21.46
CA ASP A 354 -20.45 -16.99 21.17
C ASP A 354 -21.21 -17.14 19.84
N ASP A 355 -21.61 -16.03 19.22
CA ASP A 355 -22.35 -16.03 17.95
C ASP A 355 -21.54 -15.35 16.83
N VAL A 356 -20.92 -16.19 16.00
CA VAL A 356 -20.09 -15.76 14.87
C VAL A 356 -20.88 -14.97 13.83
N GLU A 357 -22.16 -15.30 13.61
CA GLU A 357 -23.00 -14.58 12.65
C GLU A 357 -23.40 -13.21 13.19
N LEU A 358 -23.71 -13.14 14.48
CA LEU A 358 -23.97 -11.88 15.17
C LEU A 358 -22.73 -10.97 15.11
N VAL A 359 -21.53 -11.46 15.47
CA VAL A 359 -20.29 -10.66 15.43
C VAL A 359 -20.00 -10.13 14.03
N LYS A 360 -20.22 -10.94 12.97
CA LYS A 360 -20.09 -10.48 11.58
C LYS A 360 -21.10 -9.39 11.23
N SER A 361 -22.34 -9.51 11.70
CA SER A 361 -23.37 -8.48 11.49
C SER A 361 -23.03 -7.17 12.19
N LEU A 362 -22.52 -7.24 13.43
CA LEU A 362 -22.09 -6.09 14.23
C LEU A 362 -20.88 -5.39 13.60
N PHE A 363 -19.95 -6.15 13.01
CA PHE A 363 -18.82 -5.59 12.28
C PHE A 363 -19.29 -4.79 11.07
N LYS A 364 -20.21 -5.34 10.27
CA LYS A 364 -20.77 -4.67 9.10
C LYS A 364 -21.57 -3.41 9.46
N GLU A 365 -22.36 -3.48 10.54
CA GLU A 365 -23.09 -2.32 11.07
C GLU A 365 -22.12 -1.20 11.47
N HIS A 366 -21.05 -1.56 12.18
CA HIS A 366 -20.04 -0.60 12.60
C HIS A 366 -19.22 -0.04 11.43
N GLU A 367 -18.95 -0.83 10.39
CA GLU A 367 -18.29 -0.36 9.16
C GLU A 367 -19.11 0.74 8.46
N MET A 368 -20.43 0.56 8.36
CA MET A 368 -21.32 1.60 7.82
C MET A 368 -21.29 2.88 8.67
N PHE A 369 -21.23 2.74 9.99
CA PHE A 369 -21.09 3.88 10.89
C PHE A 369 -19.76 4.61 10.72
N MET A 370 -18.65 3.87 10.62
CA MET A 370 -17.31 4.44 10.38
C MET A 370 -17.23 5.15 9.02
N GLN A 371 -17.93 4.64 8.00
CA GLN A 371 -18.08 5.32 6.73
C GLN A 371 -18.85 6.65 6.90
N SER A 372 -19.98 6.64 7.61
CA SER A 372 -20.74 7.87 7.90
C SER A 372 -19.91 8.90 8.66
N LEU A 373 -19.13 8.46 9.66
CA LEU A 373 -18.18 9.32 10.38
C LEU A 373 -17.19 9.97 9.39
N THR A 374 -16.61 9.18 8.48
CA THR A 374 -15.66 9.68 7.48
C THR A 374 -16.28 10.70 6.53
N GLU A 375 -17.51 10.47 6.07
CA GLU A 375 -18.23 11.38 5.17
C GLU A 375 -18.56 12.73 5.84
N SER A 376 -18.80 12.71 7.15
CA SER A 376 -19.12 13.91 7.94
C SER A 376 -17.91 14.73 8.37
N GLN A 377 -16.69 14.17 8.27
CA GLN A 377 -15.44 14.84 8.64
C GLN A 377 -15.26 16.20 7.94
N ASP A 378 -15.53 16.27 6.63
CA ASP A 378 -15.42 17.51 5.87
C ASP A 378 -16.45 18.56 6.34
N GLY A 379 -17.63 18.13 6.77
CA GLY A 379 -18.67 18.99 7.31
C GLY A 379 -18.22 19.67 8.60
N VAL A 380 -17.72 18.89 9.54
CA VAL A 380 -17.16 19.39 10.82
C VAL A 380 -16.00 20.36 10.55
N GLY A 381 -15.08 19.99 9.65
CA GLY A 381 -13.97 20.86 9.25
C GLY A 381 -14.41 22.20 8.67
N ARG A 382 -15.48 22.22 7.85
CA ARG A 382 -16.05 23.47 7.31
C ARG A 382 -16.63 24.37 8.40
N VAL A 383 -17.34 23.81 9.38
CA VAL A 383 -17.89 24.58 10.52
C VAL A 383 -16.78 25.21 11.34
N LEU A 384 -15.73 24.44 11.69
CA LEU A 384 -14.57 24.96 12.42
C LEU A 384 -13.86 26.08 11.67
N HIS A 385 -13.63 25.89 10.36
CA HIS A 385 -12.95 26.89 9.54
C HIS A 385 -13.78 28.18 9.36
N ARG A 386 -15.08 28.07 9.08
CA ARG A 386 -15.97 29.22 8.93
C ARG A 386 -16.13 30.00 10.24
N GLY A 387 -16.32 29.29 11.35
CA GLY A 387 -16.41 29.94 12.66
C GLY A 387 -15.12 30.66 13.04
N GLN A 388 -13.94 30.08 12.76
CA GLN A 388 -12.66 30.78 12.96
C GLN A 388 -12.54 32.06 12.13
N GLN A 389 -13.04 32.07 10.89
CA GLN A 389 -13.04 33.28 10.06
C GLN A 389 -14.00 34.36 10.58
N LEU A 390 -15.13 33.98 11.19
CA LEU A 390 -16.08 34.92 11.79
C LEU A 390 -15.53 35.52 13.08
N VAL A 391 -14.91 34.71 13.94
CA VAL A 391 -14.27 35.15 15.20
C VAL A 391 -13.26 36.29 14.98
N GLN A 392 -12.54 36.30 13.86
CA GLN A 392 -11.57 37.35 13.53
C GLN A 392 -12.20 38.70 13.16
N LYS A 393 -13.51 38.75 12.88
CA LYS A 393 -14.19 39.92 12.32
C LYS A 393 -15.37 40.42 13.15
N MET A 394 -15.76 39.68 14.18
CA MET A 394 -16.89 39.97 15.07
C MET A 394 -16.41 40.70 16.33
N GLU A 395 -17.35 41.29 17.09
CA GLU A 395 -17.06 41.86 18.40
C GLU A 395 -16.76 40.78 19.44
N GLU A 396 -16.12 41.14 20.56
CA GLU A 396 -15.57 40.19 21.54
C GLU A 396 -16.64 39.24 22.13
N GLU A 397 -17.85 39.73 22.38
CA GLU A 397 -18.96 38.93 22.93
C GLU A 397 -19.53 37.93 21.90
N GLU A 398 -19.75 38.37 20.66
CA GLU A 398 -20.22 37.51 19.55
C GLU A 398 -19.15 36.47 19.17
N ALA A 399 -17.88 36.88 19.15
CA ALA A 399 -16.75 36.00 18.94
C ALA A 399 -16.65 34.92 20.03
N ALA A 400 -16.86 35.28 21.30
CA ALA A 400 -16.86 34.31 22.41
C ALA A 400 -17.99 33.27 22.26
N ALA A 401 -19.19 33.68 21.84
CA ALA A 401 -20.30 32.76 21.59
C ALA A 401 -19.98 31.76 20.46
N ILE A 402 -19.43 32.25 19.33
CA ILE A 402 -19.00 31.39 18.21
C ILE A 402 -17.91 30.41 18.67
N VAL A 403 -16.90 30.88 19.41
CA VAL A 403 -15.84 30.01 19.96
C VAL A 403 -16.43 28.89 20.83
N SER A 404 -17.42 29.20 21.69
CA SER A 404 -18.09 28.19 22.50
C SER A 404 -18.82 27.13 21.66
N GLN A 405 -19.48 27.54 20.57
CA GLN A 405 -20.14 26.61 19.64
C GLN A 405 -19.12 25.71 18.94
N LEU A 406 -17.99 26.26 18.48
CA LEU A 406 -16.92 25.48 17.85
C LEU A 406 -16.31 24.45 18.82
N LEU A 407 -16.07 24.86 20.07
CA LEU A 407 -15.55 23.96 21.10
C LEU A 407 -16.53 22.82 21.39
N MET A 408 -17.83 23.10 21.46
CA MET A 408 -18.86 22.09 21.65
C MET A 408 -18.89 21.08 20.49
N VAL A 409 -18.90 21.57 19.24
CA VAL A 409 -18.86 20.72 18.04
C VAL A 409 -17.61 19.82 18.05
N ASN A 410 -16.44 20.41 18.32
CA ASN A 410 -15.19 19.67 18.37
C ASN A 410 -15.20 18.61 19.47
N THR A 411 -15.68 18.96 20.67
CA THR A 411 -15.74 18.02 21.81
C THR A 411 -16.67 16.85 21.52
N LYS A 412 -17.86 17.11 20.94
CA LYS A 412 -18.81 16.05 20.57
C LYS A 412 -18.25 15.15 19.48
N TRP A 413 -17.66 15.73 18.44
CA TRP A 413 -17.01 14.99 17.37
C TRP A 413 -15.90 14.07 17.89
N GLU A 414 -14.99 14.61 18.71
CA GLU A 414 -13.88 13.84 19.27
C GLU A 414 -14.37 12.71 20.17
N ARG A 415 -15.38 12.96 21.01
CA ARG A 415 -16.01 11.93 21.84
C ARG A 415 -16.59 10.77 21.00
N ILE A 416 -17.33 11.08 19.94
CA ILE A 416 -17.90 10.06 19.04
C ILE A 416 -16.76 9.28 18.37
N ARG A 417 -15.72 9.98 17.89
CA ARG A 417 -14.54 9.37 17.27
C ARG A 417 -13.84 8.39 18.22
N GLU A 418 -13.59 8.79 19.47
CA GLU A 418 -12.97 7.94 20.49
C GLU A 418 -13.78 6.68 20.77
N ILE A 419 -15.10 6.82 21.01
CA ILE A 419 -15.99 5.68 21.27
C ILE A 419 -16.02 4.73 20.06
N SER A 420 -16.07 5.30 18.85
CA SER A 420 -16.07 4.52 17.60
C SER A 420 -14.78 3.73 17.42
N MET A 421 -13.62 4.36 17.64
CA MET A 421 -12.32 3.70 17.55
C MET A 421 -12.15 2.60 18.60
N LEU A 422 -12.59 2.84 19.84
CA LEU A 422 -12.58 1.82 20.89
C LEU A 422 -13.42 0.61 20.48
N ARG A 423 -14.63 0.85 19.95
CA ARG A 423 -15.51 -0.22 19.46
C ARG A 423 -14.90 -0.98 18.29
N GLN A 424 -14.28 -0.29 17.32
CA GLN A 424 -13.57 -0.90 16.20
C GLN A 424 -12.49 -1.87 16.71
N ASN A 425 -11.69 -1.46 17.70
CA ASN A 425 -10.68 -2.32 18.30
C ASN A 425 -11.29 -3.54 18.98
N GLN A 426 -12.37 -3.36 19.76
CA GLN A 426 -13.06 -4.47 20.42
C GLN A 426 -13.64 -5.48 19.42
N LEU A 427 -14.30 -5.00 18.36
CA LEU A 427 -14.82 -5.84 17.28
C LEU A 427 -13.71 -6.59 16.57
N GLN A 428 -12.58 -5.92 16.31
CA GLN A 428 -11.42 -6.54 15.68
C GLN A 428 -10.81 -7.64 16.57
N HIS A 429 -10.63 -7.39 17.87
CA HIS A 429 -10.15 -8.42 18.81
C HIS A 429 -11.10 -9.61 18.89
N CYS A 430 -12.41 -9.35 18.94
CA CYS A 430 -13.42 -10.42 18.96
C CYS A 430 -13.37 -11.27 17.68
N LEU A 431 -13.34 -10.62 16.52
CA LEU A 431 -13.23 -11.29 15.23
C LEU A 431 -11.96 -12.13 15.13
N ASN A 432 -10.82 -11.57 15.51
CA ASN A 432 -9.54 -12.26 15.54
C ASN A 432 -9.58 -13.49 16.47
N SER A 433 -10.18 -13.37 17.66
CA SER A 433 -10.31 -14.48 18.62
C SER A 433 -11.09 -15.65 18.02
N ILE A 434 -12.27 -15.37 17.45
CA ILE A 434 -13.13 -16.39 16.82
C ILE A 434 -12.40 -17.06 15.66
N GLN A 435 -11.73 -16.26 14.84
CA GLN A 435 -10.94 -16.73 13.72
C GLN A 435 -9.82 -17.67 14.18
N ILE A 436 -9.03 -17.29 15.20
CA ILE A 436 -7.97 -18.14 15.76
C ILE A 436 -8.53 -19.45 16.31
N GLU A 437 -9.65 -19.42 17.05
CA GLU A 437 -10.32 -20.61 17.56
C GLU A 437 -10.76 -21.56 16.44
N GLN A 438 -11.30 -21.03 15.34
CA GLN A 438 -11.66 -21.82 14.15
C GLN A 438 -10.43 -22.47 13.51
N LEU A 439 -9.32 -21.74 13.40
CA LEU A 439 -8.06 -22.26 12.85
C LEU A 439 -7.49 -23.38 13.72
N GLU A 440 -7.54 -23.23 15.05
CA GLU A 440 -7.12 -24.28 15.98
C GLU A 440 -8.02 -25.51 15.92
N SER A 441 -9.34 -25.34 15.76
CA SER A 441 -10.29 -26.44 15.58
C SER A 441 -9.94 -27.27 14.34
N ILE A 442 -9.71 -26.61 13.20
CA ILE A 442 -9.31 -27.27 11.94
C ILE A 442 -7.97 -28.00 12.13
N ARG A 443 -7.01 -27.38 12.81
CA ARG A 443 -5.70 -28.00 13.08
C ARG A 443 -5.85 -29.29 13.89
N LYS A 444 -6.64 -29.29 14.96
CA LYS A 444 -6.91 -30.50 15.77
C LYS A 444 -7.61 -31.58 14.95
N TRP A 445 -8.57 -31.21 14.11
CA TRP A 445 -9.23 -32.14 13.21
C TRP A 445 -8.25 -32.77 12.21
N LEU A 446 -7.38 -31.95 11.60
CA LEU A 446 -6.34 -32.41 10.68
C LEU A 446 -5.36 -33.36 11.37
N ASP A 447 -4.91 -33.04 12.59
CA ASP A 447 -4.02 -33.91 13.37
C ASP A 447 -4.64 -35.31 13.55
N SER A 448 -5.92 -35.36 13.95
CA SER A 448 -6.65 -36.63 14.11
C SER A 448 -6.85 -37.37 12.79
N MET A 449 -7.19 -36.66 11.71
CA MET A 449 -7.43 -37.26 10.41
C MET A 449 -6.15 -37.82 9.79
N GLU A 450 -5.04 -37.08 9.89
CA GLU A 450 -3.74 -37.53 9.39
C GLU A 450 -3.24 -38.77 10.14
N GLU A 451 -3.48 -38.86 11.45
CA GLU A 451 -3.17 -40.05 12.24
C GLU A 451 -4.00 -41.27 11.79
N GLU A 452 -5.28 -41.08 11.54
CA GLU A 452 -6.18 -42.14 11.03
C GLU A 452 -5.77 -42.59 9.62
N ILE A 453 -5.42 -41.66 8.73
CA ILE A 453 -4.91 -41.94 7.38
C ILE A 453 -3.60 -42.73 7.45
N LYS A 454 -2.68 -42.33 8.34
CA LYS A 454 -1.40 -43.02 8.53
C LYS A 454 -1.58 -44.45 9.04
N ASN A 455 -2.59 -44.68 9.87
CA ASN A 455 -2.90 -45.99 10.44
C ASN A 455 -3.90 -46.79 9.59
N ALA A 456 -4.29 -46.29 8.42
CA ALA A 456 -5.25 -46.96 7.55
C ALA A 456 -4.75 -48.35 7.11
N PRO A 457 -5.58 -49.41 7.19
CA PRO A 457 -5.15 -50.76 6.82
C PRO A 457 -4.66 -50.83 5.36
N PRO A 458 -3.68 -51.71 5.06
CA PRO A 458 -3.26 -51.93 3.68
C PRO A 458 -4.41 -52.50 2.83
N LEU A 459 -4.31 -52.35 1.51
CA LEU A 459 -5.26 -52.99 0.58
C LEU A 459 -5.13 -54.51 0.67
N THR A 460 -6.25 -55.22 0.59
CA THR A 460 -6.28 -56.69 0.62
C THR A 460 -6.94 -57.23 -0.65
N MET A 461 -6.81 -58.54 -0.89
CA MET A 461 -7.43 -59.23 -2.04
C MET A 461 -8.69 -60.03 -1.63
N ASN A 462 -9.08 -59.95 -0.35
CA ASN A 462 -10.24 -60.64 0.17
C ASN A 462 -11.49 -59.77 -0.04
N GLY A 463 -12.46 -60.29 -0.79
CA GLY A 463 -13.67 -59.54 -1.15
C GLY A 463 -14.52 -59.06 0.04
N ASN A 464 -14.50 -59.75 1.18
CA ASN A 464 -15.22 -59.29 2.38
C ASN A 464 -14.50 -58.14 3.10
N GLU A 465 -13.17 -58.21 3.18
CA GLU A 465 -12.35 -57.15 3.79
C GLU A 465 -12.37 -55.87 2.95
N ILE A 466 -12.40 -55.98 1.62
CA ILE A 466 -12.50 -54.80 0.75
C ILE A 466 -13.82 -54.07 0.93
N ARG A 467 -14.94 -54.77 1.13
CA ARG A 467 -16.21 -54.12 1.46
C ARG A 467 -16.10 -53.33 2.77
N GLN A 468 -15.46 -53.91 3.80
CA GLN A 468 -15.19 -53.18 5.05
C GLN A 468 -14.28 -51.96 4.83
N LEU A 469 -13.28 -52.07 3.95
CA LEU A 469 -12.42 -50.93 3.59
C LEU A 469 -13.18 -49.83 2.85
N ILE A 470 -14.17 -50.17 2.02
CA ILE A 470 -15.05 -49.20 1.35
C ILE A 470 -15.93 -48.48 2.37
N ASP A 471 -16.55 -49.21 3.29
CA ASP A 471 -17.43 -48.63 4.30
C ASP A 471 -16.67 -47.68 5.24
N THR A 472 -15.47 -48.09 5.68
CA THR A 472 -14.59 -47.24 6.50
C THR A 472 -14.11 -46.00 5.74
N HIS A 473 -13.77 -46.14 4.47
CA HIS A 473 -13.38 -45.01 3.62
C HIS A 473 -14.55 -44.03 3.37
N ALA A 474 -15.77 -44.54 3.17
CA ALA A 474 -16.97 -43.70 3.02
C ALA A 474 -17.25 -42.86 4.28
N ALA A 475 -16.99 -43.40 5.47
CA ALA A 475 -17.09 -42.65 6.72
C ALA A 475 -16.07 -41.50 6.79
N ILE A 476 -14.84 -41.72 6.31
CA ILE A 476 -13.82 -40.67 6.19
C ILE A 476 -14.27 -39.58 5.21
N GLN A 477 -14.81 -39.94 4.04
CA GLN A 477 -15.32 -38.97 3.06
C GLN A 477 -16.42 -38.08 3.65
N ASN A 478 -17.39 -38.66 4.35
CA ASN A 478 -18.47 -37.90 5.00
C ASN A 478 -17.92 -36.89 6.02
N ARG A 479 -16.89 -37.28 6.80
CA ARG A 479 -16.23 -36.35 7.74
C ARG A 479 -15.52 -35.20 7.03
N ILE A 480 -14.84 -35.48 5.92
CA ILE A 480 -14.21 -34.43 5.09
C ILE A 480 -15.27 -33.45 4.55
N GLU A 481 -16.40 -33.94 4.07
CA GLU A 481 -17.50 -33.10 3.56
C GLU A 481 -18.09 -32.19 4.65
N ASN A 482 -18.26 -32.71 5.87
CA ASN A 482 -18.76 -31.92 7.00
C ASN A 482 -17.79 -30.79 7.37
N GLU A 483 -16.49 -31.05 7.39
CA GLU A 483 -15.46 -30.07 7.76
C GLU A 483 -15.21 -29.02 6.65
N GLN A 484 -15.56 -29.35 5.40
CA GLN A 484 -15.36 -28.47 4.24
C GLN A 484 -16.00 -27.09 4.39
N LYS A 485 -17.11 -26.95 5.14
CA LYS A 485 -17.76 -25.65 5.37
C LYS A 485 -16.89 -24.72 6.23
N ILE A 486 -16.26 -25.26 7.26
CA ILE A 486 -15.42 -24.50 8.19
C ILE A 486 -14.11 -24.11 7.49
N VAL A 487 -13.52 -25.04 6.74
CA VAL A 487 -12.29 -24.79 5.95
C VAL A 487 -12.52 -23.76 4.85
N ARG A 488 -13.66 -23.76 4.16
CA ARG A 488 -14.00 -22.68 3.20
C ARG A 488 -14.08 -21.32 3.87
N GLY A 489 -14.49 -21.26 5.14
CA GLY A 489 -14.49 -20.05 5.95
C GLY A 489 -13.10 -19.44 6.15
N LEU A 490 -12.02 -20.23 6.07
CA LEU A 490 -10.64 -19.73 6.15
C LEU A 490 -10.26 -18.83 4.96
N SER A 491 -10.92 -18.96 3.80
CA SER A 491 -10.69 -18.05 2.67
C SER A 491 -11.14 -16.63 2.96
N THR A 492 -12.07 -16.45 3.91
CA THR A 492 -12.57 -15.15 4.37
C THR A 492 -11.88 -14.72 5.67
N PHE A 493 -10.82 -15.40 6.07
CA PHE A 493 -10.04 -15.06 7.25
C PHE A 493 -9.28 -13.76 7.01
N VAL A 494 -9.67 -12.71 7.74
CA VAL A 494 -9.04 -11.39 7.68
C VAL A 494 -8.48 -11.10 9.06
N ALA A 495 -7.22 -11.44 9.27
CA ALA A 495 -6.52 -11.08 10.49
C ALA A 495 -5.94 -9.68 10.36
N VAL A 496 -6.38 -8.78 11.23
CA VAL A 496 -5.67 -7.54 11.51
C VAL A 496 -4.74 -7.86 12.67
N VAL A 497 -3.46 -8.09 12.36
CA VAL A 497 -2.42 -8.27 13.36
C VAL A 497 -2.06 -6.89 13.89
N ASP A 498 -2.18 -6.70 15.20
CA ASP A 498 -1.71 -5.50 15.87
C ASP A 498 -0.17 -5.45 15.75
N GLU A 499 0.37 -4.41 15.10
CA GLU A 499 1.82 -4.22 14.92
C GLU A 499 2.57 -4.10 16.27
N SER A 500 1.85 -3.84 17.36
CA SER A 500 2.41 -3.80 18.72
C SER A 500 2.61 -5.18 19.36
N ASP A 501 1.96 -6.23 18.84
CA ASP A 501 1.99 -7.56 19.46
C ASP A 501 3.05 -8.46 18.81
N SER A 502 4.28 -8.34 19.32
CA SER A 502 5.48 -9.04 18.83
C SER A 502 5.41 -10.58 18.81
N HIS A 503 4.39 -11.17 19.42
CA HIS A 503 4.24 -12.62 19.55
C HIS A 503 3.60 -13.31 18.33
N PHE A 504 2.87 -12.59 17.48
CA PHE A 504 2.15 -13.20 16.36
C PHE A 504 2.23 -12.35 15.08
N SER A 505 3.40 -12.38 14.43
CA SER A 505 3.64 -11.70 13.15
C SER A 505 2.68 -12.21 12.04
N TYR A 506 2.23 -11.31 11.17
CA TYR A 506 1.49 -11.62 9.94
C TYR A 506 2.19 -12.72 9.11
N GLU A 507 3.52 -12.70 9.04
CA GLU A 507 4.30 -13.72 8.32
C GLU A 507 4.17 -15.13 8.94
N ASN A 508 4.02 -15.22 10.27
CA ASN A 508 3.83 -16.50 10.95
C ASN A 508 2.42 -17.03 10.75
N LEU A 509 1.42 -16.14 10.75
CA LEU A 509 0.03 -16.50 10.46
C LEU A 509 -0.15 -16.96 9.01
N GLU A 510 0.46 -16.26 8.04
CA GLU A 510 0.38 -16.64 6.62
C GLU A 510 0.99 -18.03 6.38
N LYS A 511 2.15 -18.31 6.96
CA LYS A 511 2.78 -19.64 6.94
C LYS A 511 1.88 -20.70 7.58
N LEU A 512 1.20 -20.36 8.69
CA LEU A 512 0.30 -21.29 9.36
C LEU A 512 -0.93 -21.60 8.51
N LEU A 513 -1.55 -20.59 7.89
CA LEU A 513 -2.67 -20.77 6.97
C LEU A 513 -2.26 -21.60 5.74
N GLN A 514 -1.09 -21.33 5.16
CA GLN A 514 -0.55 -22.11 4.06
C GLN A 514 -0.29 -23.56 4.47
N SER A 515 0.25 -23.79 5.66
CA SER A 515 0.47 -25.13 6.20
C SER A 515 -0.84 -25.90 6.37
N VAL A 516 -1.86 -25.28 6.97
CA VAL A 516 -3.20 -25.89 7.13
C VAL A 516 -3.83 -26.18 5.77
N GLY A 517 -3.71 -25.26 4.79
CA GLY A 517 -4.19 -25.46 3.43
C GLY A 517 -3.53 -26.64 2.72
N GLN A 518 -2.20 -26.77 2.83
CA GLN A 518 -1.47 -27.89 2.24
C GLN A 518 -1.85 -29.23 2.88
N ARG A 519 -1.95 -29.27 4.21
CA ARG A 519 -2.38 -30.46 4.95
C ARG A 519 -3.77 -30.93 4.53
N TRP A 520 -4.71 -29.99 4.45
CA TRP A 520 -6.06 -30.26 3.95
C TRP A 520 -6.04 -30.84 2.52
N MET A 521 -5.24 -30.27 1.62
CA MET A 521 -5.09 -30.77 0.25
C MET A 521 -4.58 -32.22 0.22
N ASN A 522 -3.59 -32.54 1.05
CA ASN A 522 -3.04 -33.89 1.14
C ASN A 522 -4.07 -34.91 1.65
N VAL A 523 -4.89 -34.52 2.63
CA VAL A 523 -6.00 -35.36 3.14
C VAL A 523 -7.02 -35.65 2.03
N CYS A 524 -7.41 -34.63 1.27
CA CYS A 524 -8.32 -34.78 0.14
C CYS A 524 -7.73 -35.66 -0.97
N GLU A 525 -6.47 -35.43 -1.35
CA GLU A 525 -5.78 -36.22 -2.37
C GLU A 525 -5.67 -37.69 -1.97
N TRP A 526 -5.28 -37.96 -0.73
CA TRP A 526 -5.24 -39.33 -0.21
C TRP A 526 -6.61 -39.97 -0.27
N ALA A 527 -7.67 -39.26 0.13
CA ALA A 527 -9.02 -39.79 0.11
C ALA A 527 -9.46 -40.15 -1.32
N GLU A 528 -9.21 -39.28 -2.29
CA GLU A 528 -9.50 -39.56 -3.70
C GLU A 528 -8.70 -40.75 -4.24
N MET A 529 -7.40 -40.82 -3.96
CA MET A 529 -6.56 -41.93 -4.39
C MET A 529 -7.04 -43.26 -3.80
N ARG A 530 -7.38 -43.25 -2.51
CA ARG A 530 -7.89 -44.43 -1.81
C ARG A 530 -9.23 -44.90 -2.37
N ALA A 531 -10.14 -43.98 -2.71
CA ALA A 531 -11.40 -44.30 -3.38
C ALA A 531 -11.17 -45.00 -4.72
N ARG A 532 -10.27 -44.47 -5.57
CA ARG A 532 -9.94 -45.06 -6.88
C ARG A 532 -9.38 -46.48 -6.74
N GLN A 533 -8.49 -46.70 -5.77
CA GLN A 533 -7.89 -48.02 -5.51
C GLN A 533 -8.93 -49.05 -5.07
N LEU A 534 -9.84 -48.68 -4.15
CA LEU A 534 -10.88 -49.58 -3.65
C LEU A 534 -11.91 -49.92 -4.74
N ASN A 535 -12.30 -48.95 -5.56
CA ASN A 535 -13.19 -49.18 -6.70
C ASN A 535 -12.55 -50.15 -7.71
N GLY A 536 -11.30 -49.93 -8.09
CA GLY A 536 -10.58 -50.81 -9.01
C GLY A 536 -10.44 -52.25 -8.48
N LEU A 537 -10.14 -52.43 -7.20
CA LEU A 537 -10.06 -53.77 -6.59
C LEU A 537 -11.42 -54.46 -6.52
N SER A 538 -12.48 -53.71 -6.21
CA SER A 538 -13.85 -54.24 -6.19
C SER A 538 -14.29 -54.77 -7.57
N GLU A 539 -13.82 -54.17 -8.67
CA GLU A 539 -14.10 -54.64 -10.03
C GLU A 539 -13.25 -55.85 -10.45
N LEU A 540 -11.98 -55.91 -10.02
CA LEU A 540 -11.01 -56.91 -10.49
C LEU A 540 -11.19 -58.28 -9.83
N ILE A 541 -11.56 -58.31 -8.54
CA ILE A 541 -11.65 -59.55 -7.75
C ILE A 541 -12.70 -60.54 -8.25
N PRO A 542 -13.93 -60.11 -8.64
CA PRO A 542 -14.90 -61.01 -9.24
C PRO A 542 -14.37 -61.65 -10.55
N GLN A 543 -13.64 -60.88 -11.36
CA GLN A 543 -13.08 -61.35 -12.64
C GLN A 543 -12.00 -62.40 -12.41
N TYR A 544 -11.07 -62.12 -11.49
CA TYR A 544 -10.02 -63.07 -11.12
C TYR A 544 -10.59 -64.34 -10.49
N THR A 545 -11.56 -64.21 -9.59
CA THR A 545 -12.22 -65.35 -8.94
C THR A 545 -12.94 -66.23 -9.97
N SER A 546 -13.62 -65.63 -10.95
CA SER A 546 -14.27 -66.36 -12.04
C SER A 546 -13.25 -67.08 -12.93
N ALA A 547 -12.15 -66.41 -13.31
CA ALA A 547 -11.09 -67.02 -14.11
C ALA A 547 -10.42 -68.19 -13.37
N TYR A 548 -10.15 -68.03 -12.07
CA TYR A 548 -9.57 -69.06 -11.23
C TYR A 548 -10.48 -70.29 -11.12
N HIS A 549 -11.79 -70.11 -10.88
CA HIS A 549 -12.74 -71.22 -10.86
C HIS A 549 -12.81 -71.95 -12.20
N LYS A 550 -12.80 -71.23 -13.33
CA LYS A 550 -12.77 -71.85 -14.67
C LYS A 550 -11.51 -72.69 -14.89
N ILE A 551 -10.36 -72.24 -14.38
CA ILE A 551 -9.10 -72.98 -14.47
C ILE A 551 -9.14 -74.22 -13.58
N LEU A 552 -9.65 -74.12 -12.35
CA LEU A 552 -9.82 -75.28 -11.46
C LEU A 552 -10.78 -76.31 -12.06
N GLU A 553 -11.92 -75.87 -12.57
CA GLU A 553 -12.87 -76.75 -13.27
C GLU A 553 -12.23 -77.42 -14.49
N SER A 554 -11.40 -76.68 -15.24
CA SER A 554 -10.65 -77.25 -16.36
C SER A 554 -9.61 -78.28 -15.89
N LEU A 555 -8.94 -78.08 -14.76
CA LEU A 555 -7.95 -79.00 -14.21
C LEU A 555 -8.60 -80.28 -13.64
N ASP A 556 -9.70 -80.15 -12.90
CA ASP A 556 -10.47 -81.30 -12.39
C ASP A 556 -10.99 -82.17 -13.56
N ASN A 557 -11.44 -81.53 -14.64
CA ASN A 557 -11.85 -82.23 -15.86
C ASN A 557 -10.70 -82.93 -16.59
N TRP A 558 -9.45 -82.49 -16.41
CA TRP A 558 -8.27 -83.14 -16.99
C TRP A 558 -7.80 -84.33 -16.14
N GLU A 559 -7.85 -84.22 -14.81
CA GLU A 559 -7.50 -85.32 -13.90
C GLU A 559 -8.54 -86.46 -13.92
N GLY A 560 -9.81 -86.17 -14.21
CA GLY A 560 -10.85 -87.19 -14.38
C GLY A 560 -10.83 -87.98 -15.69
N VAL A 561 -9.94 -87.62 -16.64
CA VAL A 561 -9.81 -88.25 -17.97
C VAL A 561 -8.51 -89.06 -18.10
N SER A 562 -7.63 -89.02 -17.09
CA SER A 562 -6.43 -89.87 -16.96
C SER A 562 -6.71 -91.08 -16.08
#